data_AF-A0A2N3II81-F1
#
_entry.id   AF-A0A2N3II81-F1
#
_cell.length_a   1.000
_cell.length_b   1.000
_cell.length_c   1.000
_cell.angle_alpha   90.00
_cell.angle_beta   90.00
_cell.angle_gamma   90.00
#
_symmetry.space_group_name_H-M   'P 1'
#
loop_
_entity.id
_entity.type
_entity.pdbx_description
1 polymer ?
#
loop_
_entity_poly.entity_id
_entity_poly.type
_entity_poly.pdbx_seq_one_letter_code
_entity_poly.pdbx_strand_id
1 'polypeptide(L)'
;MKKEIIQTIIKLVLQVQELASKIGIPNILQPGLVKEMIIAETLGHELIHSKRDADACDPNDSSIKYEYLSCYEGGSGQLDRMFKEPKEKREESLNRIWRNKKIYFAIFYKNNPLKIKVIYEIEPKVLVAETERKLDKSKNAISHVGFTEKWAKSNGKAVYRSED
;
A
#
# COMPACT_ATOMS: atom_id res chain seq x y z
N MET A 1 -10.25 18.41 29.51
CA MET A 1 -9.18 18.22 28.49
C MET A 1 -9.19 16.87 27.78
N LYS A 2 -8.76 15.73 28.40
CA LYS A 2 -8.71 14.43 27.66
C LYS A 2 -10.06 13.98 27.09
N LYS A 3 -11.14 14.12 27.87
CA LYS A 3 -12.51 13.78 27.44
C LYS A 3 -12.96 14.63 26.25
N GLU A 4 -12.71 15.94 26.29
CA GLU A 4 -13.06 16.86 25.21
C GLU A 4 -12.26 16.55 23.94
N ILE A 5 -10.97 16.23 24.06
CA ILE A 5 -10.13 15.81 22.91
C ILE A 5 -10.72 14.55 22.27
N ILE A 6 -11.09 13.54 23.06
CA ILE A 6 -11.71 12.30 22.53
C ILE A 6 -13.03 12.62 21.82
N GLN A 7 -13.87 13.50 22.39
CA GLN A 7 -15.13 13.91 21.76
C GLN A 7 -14.89 14.62 20.42
N THR A 8 -13.88 15.50 20.35
CA THR A 8 -13.48 16.14 19.09
C THR A 8 -12.99 15.13 18.06
N ILE A 9 -12.16 14.15 18.46
CA ILE A 9 -11.70 13.09 17.56
C ILE A 9 -12.90 12.31 16.99
N ILE A 10 -13.84 11.89 17.84
CA ILE A 10 -15.05 11.16 17.41
C ILE A 10 -15.84 12.00 16.41
N LYS A 11 -16.06 13.29 16.71
CA LYS A 11 -16.79 14.19 15.80
C LYS A 11 -16.11 14.28 14.43
N LEU A 12 -14.80 14.45 14.40
CA LEU A 12 -14.04 14.55 13.15
C LEU A 12 -14.09 13.24 12.36
N VAL A 13 -13.93 12.09 13.01
CA VAL A 13 -14.01 10.78 12.34
C VAL A 13 -15.40 10.55 11.73
N LEU A 14 -16.48 10.94 12.41
CA LEU A 14 -17.84 10.87 11.87
C LEU A 14 -18.00 11.77 10.63
N GLN A 15 -17.51 13.01 10.70
CA GLN A 15 -17.56 13.94 9.54
C GLN A 15 -16.75 13.40 8.36
N VAL A 16 -15.58 12.82 8.61
CA VAL A 16 -14.77 12.19 7.55
C VAL A 16 -15.51 10.99 6.94
N GLN A 17 -16.16 10.16 7.75
CA GLN A 17 -16.97 9.05 7.23
C GLN A 17 -18.14 9.55 6.37
N GLU A 18 -18.82 10.64 6.76
CA GLU A 18 -19.88 11.24 5.93
C GLU A 18 -19.35 11.73 4.57
N LEU A 19 -18.15 12.33 4.54
CA LEU A 19 -17.50 12.74 3.30
C LEU A 19 -17.10 11.53 2.44
N ALA A 20 -16.49 10.51 3.06
CA ALA A 20 -16.08 9.28 2.40
C ALA A 20 -17.28 8.58 1.72
N SER A 21 -18.43 8.52 2.40
CA SER A 21 -19.65 7.95 1.83
C SER A 21 -20.13 8.67 0.57
N LYS A 22 -19.92 9.99 0.45
CA LYS A 22 -20.32 10.77 -0.75
C LYS A 22 -19.51 10.40 -2.00
N ILE A 23 -18.33 9.82 -1.82
CA ILE A 23 -17.46 9.35 -2.91
C ILE A 23 -17.41 7.82 -3.00
N GLY A 24 -18.40 7.13 -2.43
CA GLY A 24 -18.53 5.67 -2.56
C GLY A 24 -17.65 4.84 -1.62
N ILE A 25 -17.03 5.45 -0.61
CA ILE A 25 -16.22 4.74 0.40
C ILE A 25 -17.09 4.41 1.62
N PRO A 26 -17.49 3.14 1.82
CA PRO A 26 -18.43 2.77 2.89
C PRO A 26 -17.80 2.71 4.28
N ASN A 27 -16.46 2.63 4.38
CA ASN A 27 -15.73 2.55 5.64
C ASN A 27 -14.35 3.20 5.52
N ILE A 28 -14.21 4.42 6.04
CA ILE A 28 -12.91 5.13 6.04
C ILE A 28 -11.87 4.48 6.95
N LEU A 29 -12.31 3.72 7.95
CA LEU A 29 -11.45 3.03 8.92
C LEU A 29 -11.02 1.64 8.42
N GLN A 30 -11.25 1.31 7.14
CA GLN A 30 -10.66 0.13 6.54
C GLN A 30 -9.12 0.19 6.72
N PRO A 31 -8.49 -0.91 7.18
CA PRO A 31 -7.04 -0.93 7.34
C PRO A 31 -6.33 -0.52 6.04
N GLY A 32 -5.37 0.40 6.14
CA GLY A 32 -4.58 0.88 5.00
C GLY A 32 -5.17 2.09 4.27
N LEU A 33 -6.50 2.20 4.19
CA LEU A 33 -7.19 3.11 3.27
C LEU A 33 -6.77 4.58 3.38
N VAL A 34 -6.70 5.14 4.59
CA VAL A 34 -6.27 6.54 4.75
C VAL A 34 -4.85 6.76 4.23
N LYS A 35 -3.94 5.78 4.37
CA LYS A 35 -2.59 5.87 3.82
C LYS A 35 -2.60 5.72 2.30
N GLU A 36 -3.41 4.81 1.77
CA GLU A 36 -3.60 4.64 0.32
C GLU A 36 -4.12 5.94 -0.32
N MET A 37 -5.09 6.61 0.32
CA MET A 37 -5.58 7.94 -0.10
C MET A 37 -4.46 8.98 -0.14
N ILE A 38 -3.64 9.06 0.91
CA ILE A 38 -2.52 10.01 0.97
C ILE A 38 -1.51 9.71 -0.15
N ILE A 39 -1.20 8.43 -0.40
CA ILE A 39 -0.27 8.03 -1.48
C ILE A 39 -0.85 8.38 -2.85
N ALA A 40 -2.12 8.05 -3.10
CA ALA A 40 -2.80 8.33 -4.36
C ALA A 40 -2.82 9.84 -4.66
N GLU A 41 -3.23 10.66 -3.69
CA GLU A 41 -3.22 12.12 -3.81
C GLU A 41 -1.80 12.66 -4.07
N THR A 42 -0.79 12.15 -3.34
CA THR A 42 0.61 12.58 -3.49
C THR A 42 1.17 12.29 -4.88
N LEU A 43 0.74 11.19 -5.50
CA LEU A 43 1.21 10.74 -6.81
C LEU A 43 0.29 11.17 -7.97
N GLY A 44 -0.86 11.78 -7.67
CA GLY A 44 -1.88 12.12 -8.68
C GLY A 44 -2.55 10.89 -9.31
N HIS A 45 -2.71 9.80 -8.54
CA HIS A 45 -3.41 8.60 -8.99
C HIS A 45 -4.89 8.62 -8.57
N GLU A 46 -5.73 7.91 -9.31
CA GLU A 46 -7.12 7.66 -8.92
C GLU A 46 -7.17 6.46 -7.95
N LEU A 47 -7.77 6.65 -6.78
CA LEU A 47 -7.88 5.60 -5.76
C LEU A 47 -8.90 4.53 -6.16
N ILE A 48 -8.53 3.26 -6.07
CA ILE A 48 -9.47 2.15 -6.21
C ILE A 48 -9.90 1.69 -4.81
N HIS A 49 -11.11 2.08 -4.40
CA HIS A 49 -11.65 1.72 -3.08
C HIS A 49 -12.41 0.38 -3.06
N SER A 50 -12.41 -0.37 -4.17
CA SER A 50 -13.11 -1.66 -4.28
C SER A 50 -12.26 -2.82 -3.75
N LYS A 51 -12.90 -3.84 -3.15
CA LYS A 51 -12.17 -4.97 -2.55
C LYS A 51 -11.58 -5.90 -3.61
N ARG A 52 -10.36 -6.40 -3.35
CA ARG A 52 -9.60 -7.40 -4.13
C ARG A 52 -9.02 -6.89 -5.47
N ASP A 53 -9.14 -5.62 -5.77
CA ASP A 53 -8.43 -5.01 -6.90
C ASP A 53 -7.07 -4.44 -6.46
N ALA A 54 -6.37 -3.76 -7.36
CA ALA A 54 -5.21 -2.92 -7.06
C ALA A 54 -5.62 -1.72 -6.21
N ASP A 55 -4.65 -0.98 -5.67
CA ASP A 55 -4.93 0.14 -4.75
C ASP A 55 -5.27 1.43 -5.49
N ALA A 56 -4.76 1.60 -6.71
CA ALA A 56 -5.02 2.78 -7.54
C ALA A 56 -4.88 2.50 -9.04
N CYS A 57 -5.28 3.46 -9.87
CA CYS A 57 -5.05 3.47 -11.31
C CYS A 57 -4.67 4.87 -11.84
N ASP A 58 -4.30 4.93 -13.11
CA ASP A 58 -4.09 6.20 -13.81
C ASP A 58 -5.42 6.96 -13.94
N PRO A 59 -5.46 8.26 -13.63
CA PRO A 59 -6.70 9.05 -13.70
C PRO A 59 -7.25 9.19 -15.14
N ASN A 60 -6.43 8.98 -16.16
CA ASN A 60 -6.84 9.06 -17.57
C ASN A 60 -7.04 7.68 -18.22
N ASP A 61 -6.56 6.60 -17.59
CA ASP A 61 -6.70 5.23 -18.09
C ASP A 61 -6.75 4.21 -16.93
N SER A 62 -7.96 3.81 -16.56
CA SER A 62 -8.21 2.88 -15.45
C SER A 62 -7.68 1.46 -15.68
N SER A 63 -7.22 1.12 -16.89
CA SER A 63 -6.54 -0.15 -17.17
C SER A 63 -5.11 -0.18 -16.64
N ILE A 64 -4.50 0.99 -16.43
CA ILE A 64 -3.16 1.14 -15.86
C ILE A 64 -3.28 1.15 -14.33
N LYS A 65 -2.92 0.03 -13.69
CA LYS A 65 -3.09 -0.18 -12.25
C LYS A 65 -1.78 -0.01 -11.46
N TYR A 66 -1.93 0.33 -10.18
CA TYR A 66 -0.84 0.53 -9.22
C TYR A 66 -1.16 -0.15 -7.89
N GLU A 67 -0.13 -0.76 -7.28
CA GLU A 67 -0.22 -1.35 -5.94
C GLU A 67 0.67 -0.58 -4.98
N TYR A 68 0.21 -0.42 -3.74
CA TYR A 68 0.88 0.29 -2.68
C TYR A 68 1.36 -0.67 -1.60
N LEU A 69 2.63 -0.52 -1.22
CA LEU A 69 3.15 -1.00 0.04
C LEU A 69 3.38 0.21 0.95
N SER A 70 3.21 0.02 2.26
CA SER A 70 3.58 1.07 3.19
C SER A 70 4.13 0.53 4.50
N CYS A 71 5.02 1.31 5.12
CA CYS A 71 5.47 1.09 6.47
C CYS A 71 5.89 2.41 7.14
N TYR A 72 6.21 2.35 8.43
CA TYR A 72 6.93 3.44 9.07
C TYR A 72 8.42 3.33 8.80
N GLU A 73 9.16 4.42 9.03
CA GLU A 73 10.62 4.45 8.99
C GLU A 73 11.26 3.27 9.73
N GLY A 74 12.24 2.65 9.08
CA GLY A 74 12.94 1.45 9.55
C GLY A 74 12.11 0.17 9.51
N GLY A 75 10.86 0.24 9.04
CA GLY A 75 9.94 -0.89 8.99
C GLY A 75 9.97 -1.67 7.68
N SER A 76 8.91 -2.48 7.49
CA SER A 76 8.65 -3.24 6.28
C SER A 76 7.18 -3.22 5.89
N GLY A 77 6.90 -3.06 4.60
CA GLY A 77 5.59 -3.36 4.00
C GLY A 77 5.51 -4.84 3.67
N GLN A 78 4.32 -5.40 3.45
CA GLN A 78 4.17 -6.82 3.15
C GLN A 78 3.08 -7.10 2.12
N LEU A 79 3.28 -8.19 1.39
CA LEU A 79 2.23 -8.85 0.62
C LEU A 79 1.69 -10.04 1.42
N ASP A 80 0.40 -9.98 1.74
CA ASP A 80 -0.28 -11.04 2.49
C ASP A 80 -0.72 -12.18 1.60
N ARG A 81 -0.74 -13.40 2.17
CA ARG A 81 -1.27 -14.61 1.53
C ARG A 81 -0.62 -14.88 0.16
N MET A 82 0.71 -14.86 0.13
CA MET A 82 1.48 -15.28 -1.04
C MET A 82 1.71 -16.79 -0.99
N PHE A 83 1.34 -17.49 -2.04
CA PHE A 83 1.33 -18.95 -2.07
C PHE A 83 2.62 -19.47 -2.70
N LYS A 84 3.28 -20.39 -2.00
CA LYS A 84 4.36 -21.21 -2.56
C LYS A 84 3.78 -22.35 -3.40
N GLU A 85 2.69 -22.94 -2.94
CA GLU A 85 1.96 -24.05 -3.54
C GLU A 85 0.47 -24.01 -3.14
N PRO A 86 -0.44 -24.63 -3.92
CA PRO A 86 -0.22 -25.26 -5.22
C PRO A 86 0.12 -24.22 -6.33
N LYS A 87 0.64 -24.70 -7.47
CA LYS A 87 1.13 -23.85 -8.57
C LYS A 87 0.11 -22.79 -9.02
N GLU A 88 -1.15 -23.18 -9.18
CA GLU A 88 -2.25 -22.29 -9.57
C GLU A 88 -2.42 -21.13 -8.56
N LYS A 89 -2.38 -21.42 -7.26
CA LYS A 89 -2.48 -20.39 -6.22
C LYS A 89 -1.23 -19.51 -6.14
N ARG A 90 -0.05 -20.07 -6.43
CA ARG A 90 1.17 -19.28 -6.58
C ARG A 90 1.01 -18.27 -7.71
N GLU A 91 0.59 -18.72 -8.90
CA GLU A 91 0.35 -17.87 -10.06
C GLU A 91 -0.71 -16.79 -9.78
N GLU A 92 -1.85 -17.15 -9.19
CA GLU A 92 -2.89 -16.20 -8.77
C GLU A 92 -2.32 -15.11 -7.82
N SER A 93 -1.54 -15.52 -6.81
CA SER A 93 -0.99 -14.59 -5.83
C SER A 93 0.08 -13.68 -6.43
N LEU A 94 0.95 -14.20 -7.30
CA LEU A 94 1.95 -13.40 -8.03
C LEU A 94 1.31 -12.47 -9.05
N ASN A 95 0.18 -12.86 -9.65
CA ASN A 95 -0.55 -12.02 -10.59
C ASN A 95 -1.07 -10.72 -9.93
N ARG A 96 -1.29 -10.72 -8.61
CA ARG A 96 -1.61 -9.50 -7.87
C ARG A 96 -0.51 -8.44 -7.95
N ILE A 97 0.74 -8.85 -8.18
CA ILE A 97 1.85 -7.94 -8.45
C ILE A 97 1.89 -7.60 -9.95
N TRP A 98 1.84 -8.62 -10.82
CA TRP A 98 2.00 -8.46 -12.27
C TRP A 98 0.90 -7.63 -12.95
N ARG A 99 -0.32 -7.62 -12.42
CA ARG A 99 -1.43 -6.81 -12.96
C ARG A 99 -1.16 -5.30 -12.91
N ASN A 100 -0.15 -4.87 -12.15
CA ASN A 100 0.14 -3.45 -11.96
C ASN A 100 1.25 -3.01 -12.91
N LYS A 101 1.15 -1.77 -13.38
CA LYS A 101 2.21 -1.11 -14.14
C LYS A 101 3.43 -0.83 -13.27
N LYS A 102 3.19 -0.39 -12.04
CA LYS A 102 4.21 -0.06 -11.02
C LYS A 102 3.71 -0.43 -9.63
N ILE A 103 4.67 -0.62 -8.73
CA ILE A 103 4.44 -0.76 -7.30
C ILE A 103 5.04 0.46 -6.62
N TYR A 104 4.31 1.08 -5.69
CA TYR A 104 4.83 2.20 -4.91
C TYR A 104 4.95 1.82 -3.45
N PHE A 105 6.16 1.93 -2.91
CA PHE A 105 6.41 1.67 -1.50
C PHE A 105 6.62 2.99 -0.75
N ALA A 106 5.61 3.42 -0.01
CA ALA A 106 5.62 4.62 0.80
C ALA A 106 6.15 4.37 2.22
N ILE A 107 7.10 5.18 2.65
CA ILE A 107 7.63 5.21 4.01
C ILE A 107 7.03 6.41 4.72
N PHE A 108 6.34 6.18 5.83
CA PHE A 108 5.76 7.22 6.67
C PHE A 108 6.67 7.53 7.87
N TYR A 109 6.66 8.77 8.32
CA TYR A 109 7.38 9.17 9.53
C TYR A 109 6.84 8.42 10.77
N LYS A 110 7.73 7.94 11.63
CA LYS A 110 7.32 7.23 12.86
C LYS A 110 6.62 8.14 13.88
N ASN A 111 7.03 9.40 13.95
CA ASN A 111 6.47 10.43 14.83
C ASN A 111 5.30 11.19 14.20
N ASN A 112 5.04 11.02 12.90
CA ASN A 112 3.87 11.57 12.21
C ASN A 112 3.31 10.51 11.24
N PRO A 113 2.42 9.63 11.73
CA PRO A 113 2.05 8.39 11.04
C PRO A 113 1.27 8.58 9.72
N LEU A 114 0.87 9.82 9.41
CA LEU A 114 0.18 10.21 8.18
C LEU A 114 1.03 11.09 7.25
N LYS A 115 2.26 11.48 7.65
CA LYS A 115 3.20 12.19 6.77
C LYS A 115 4.09 11.19 6.04
N ILE A 116 4.08 11.23 4.72
CA ILE A 116 5.02 10.47 3.88
C ILE A 116 6.40 11.10 3.98
N LYS A 117 7.43 10.29 4.17
CA LYS A 117 8.85 10.66 4.10
C LYS A 117 9.40 10.48 2.69
N VAL A 118 9.15 9.33 2.09
CA VAL A 118 9.64 8.98 0.74
C VAL A 118 8.73 7.93 0.13
N ILE A 119 8.58 7.97 -1.20
CA ILE A 119 7.94 6.91 -1.98
C ILE A 119 8.94 6.38 -3.00
N TYR A 120 9.11 5.06 -3.02
CA TYR A 120 9.89 4.36 -4.02
C TYR A 120 8.97 3.71 -5.06
N GLU A 121 9.17 4.05 -6.32
CA GLU A 121 8.60 3.33 -7.46
C GLU A 121 9.45 2.09 -7.77
N ILE A 122 8.80 0.94 -7.91
CA ILE A 122 9.42 -0.36 -8.10
C ILE A 122 8.76 -1.06 -9.29
N GLU A 123 9.59 -1.65 -10.15
CA GLU A 123 9.12 -2.47 -11.26
C GLU A 123 8.48 -3.77 -10.74
N PRO A 124 7.31 -4.19 -11.26
CA PRO A 124 6.66 -5.45 -10.86
C PRO A 124 7.59 -6.67 -10.90
N LYS A 125 8.43 -6.77 -11.94
CA LYS A 125 9.41 -7.85 -12.09
C LYS A 125 10.42 -7.93 -10.95
N VAL A 126 10.81 -6.79 -10.38
CA VAL A 126 11.77 -6.71 -9.27
C VAL A 126 11.13 -7.19 -7.98
N LEU A 127 9.88 -6.78 -7.72
CA LEU A 127 9.13 -7.24 -6.56
C LEU A 127 8.80 -8.74 -6.66
N VAL A 128 8.43 -9.23 -7.85
CA VAL A 128 8.16 -10.66 -8.09
C VAL A 128 9.40 -11.50 -7.85
N ALA A 129 10.56 -11.14 -8.42
CA ALA A 129 11.78 -11.90 -8.22
C ALA A 129 12.16 -12.06 -6.73
N GLU A 130 12.02 -10.99 -5.94
CA GLU A 130 12.26 -11.05 -4.49
C GLU A 130 11.17 -11.85 -3.75
N THR A 131 9.92 -11.76 -4.20
CA THR A 131 8.80 -12.54 -3.65
C THR A 131 9.05 -14.03 -3.83
N GLU A 132 9.35 -14.47 -5.05
CA GLU A 132 9.64 -15.85 -5.37
C GLU A 132 10.85 -16.36 -4.59
N ARG A 133 11.95 -15.60 -4.57
CA ARG A 133 13.14 -15.93 -3.78
C ARG A 133 12.83 -16.14 -2.29
N LYS A 134 11.87 -15.39 -1.73
CA LYS A 134 11.42 -15.54 -0.33
C LYS A 134 10.49 -16.74 -0.15
N LEU A 135 9.56 -16.97 -1.07
CA LEU A 135 8.65 -18.12 -1.04
C LEU A 135 9.40 -19.44 -1.18
N ASP A 136 10.37 -19.52 -2.07
CA ASP A 136 11.13 -20.74 -2.32
C ASP A 136 11.95 -21.16 -1.08
N LYS A 137 12.47 -20.15 -0.36
CA LYS A 137 13.15 -20.33 0.94
C LYS A 137 12.19 -20.55 2.11
N SER A 138 10.90 -20.24 1.96
CA SER A 138 9.92 -20.41 3.01
C SER A 138 9.63 -21.89 3.25
N LYS A 139 9.46 -22.26 4.52
CA LYS A 139 8.97 -23.59 4.91
C LYS A 139 7.44 -23.69 4.84
N ASN A 140 6.75 -22.56 4.69
CA ASN A 140 5.30 -22.50 4.69
C ASN A 140 4.76 -22.54 3.25
N ALA A 141 3.65 -23.24 3.04
CA ALA A 141 2.91 -23.23 1.78
C ALA A 141 2.30 -21.85 1.47
N ILE A 142 2.00 -21.05 2.51
CA ILE A 142 1.49 -19.69 2.41
C ILE A 142 2.34 -18.79 3.31
N SER A 143 2.78 -17.64 2.81
CA SER A 143 3.63 -16.71 3.55
C SER A 143 3.13 -15.27 3.45
N HIS A 144 3.44 -14.49 4.49
CA HIS A 144 3.44 -13.03 4.41
C HIS A 144 4.84 -12.60 3.97
N VAL A 145 4.96 -11.95 2.82
CA VAL A 145 6.24 -11.61 2.21
C VAL A 145 6.53 -10.14 2.47
N GLY A 146 7.43 -9.86 3.42
CA GLY A 146 7.80 -8.51 3.81
C GLY A 146 8.94 -7.91 2.98
N PHE A 147 8.92 -6.60 2.75
CA PHE A 147 9.94 -5.81 2.06
C PHE A 147 10.35 -4.64 2.96
N THR A 148 11.64 -4.49 3.24
CA THR A 148 12.13 -3.44 4.13
C THR A 148 12.33 -2.13 3.39
N GLU A 149 12.34 -1.01 4.12
CA GLU A 149 12.74 0.30 3.56
C GLU A 149 14.10 0.23 2.86
N LYS A 150 15.09 -0.46 3.45
CA LYS A 150 16.43 -0.63 2.86
C LYS A 150 16.37 -1.36 1.51
N TRP A 151 15.54 -2.39 1.42
CA TRP A 151 15.36 -3.13 0.16
C TRP A 151 14.72 -2.24 -0.89
N ALA A 152 13.66 -1.50 -0.54
CA ALA A 152 12.99 -0.56 -1.44
C ALA A 152 13.95 0.52 -1.95
N LYS A 153 14.76 1.11 -1.07
CA LYS A 153 15.78 2.10 -1.42
C LYS A 153 16.82 1.58 -2.43
N SER A 154 17.15 0.29 -2.36
CA SER A 154 18.19 -0.31 -3.22
C SER A 154 17.65 -0.81 -4.55
N ASN A 155 16.34 -1.06 -4.64
CA ASN A 155 15.69 -1.72 -5.79
C ASN A 155 14.62 -0.87 -6.48
N GLY A 156 14.28 0.28 -5.91
CA GLY A 156 13.31 1.23 -6.45
C GLY A 156 13.91 2.61 -6.68
N LYS A 157 13.19 3.43 -7.45
CA LYS A 157 13.50 4.83 -7.72
C LYS A 157 12.68 5.71 -6.79
N ALA A 158 13.32 6.64 -6.07
CA ALA A 158 12.57 7.62 -5.30
C ALA A 158 11.81 8.57 -6.25
N VAL A 159 10.48 8.62 -6.13
CA VAL A 159 9.59 9.47 -6.94
C VAL A 159 8.97 10.61 -6.13
N TYR A 160 9.00 10.49 -4.80
CA TYR A 160 8.59 11.54 -3.88
C TYR A 160 9.54 11.55 -2.68
N ARG A 161 9.86 12.74 -2.18
CA ARG A 161 10.52 12.98 -0.89
C ARG A 161 9.83 14.17 -0.26
N SER A 162 9.46 14.06 1.02
CA SER A 162 9.03 15.24 1.74
C SER A 162 10.22 16.19 1.89
N GLU A 163 9.97 17.48 1.74
CA GLU A 163 10.89 18.50 2.22
C GLU A 163 11.01 18.39 3.75
N ASP A 164 12.23 18.59 4.25
CA ASP A 164 12.55 18.55 5.68
C ASP A 164 11.83 19.65 6.46
#